data_AF-A0A9D1SSZ6-F1
#
_entry.id   AF-A0A9D1SSZ6-F1
#
_cell.length_a   1.000
_cell.length_b   1.000
_cell.length_c   1.000
_cell.angle_alpha   90.00
_cell.angle_beta   90.00
_cell.angle_gamma   90.00
#
_symmetry.space_group_name_H-M   'P 1'
#
loop_
_entity.id
_entity.type
_entity.pdbx_description
1 polymer ?
#
loop_
_entity_poly.entity_id
_entity_poly.type
_entity_poly.pdbx_seq_one_letter_code
_entity_poly.pdbx_strand_id
1 'polypeptide(L)'
;MKRWIVALVALLAVVSLIACTPAEPAAEPTEAPAEPTEEPAPELPAVSVSELFEALGMVEAEAYDFVCADGYVHNIIAEDIPACTIEHVDGRVDARVPGVGDNTLRSIAYIIPEGLTAETIDPEGGVQRIIVFEGVVEEYGLAASEQPRGDETAADCYSFAEFADAALWTTPLEEVQIVATDGYASAHLYMDIAEKYVSFGHSAAPTFAGETADVNVEPWHMAYIDLGAEAVVFADYGA
;
A
#
# COMPACT_ATOMS: atom_id res chain seq x y z
N MET A 1 -26.74 -108.89 15.14
CA MET A 1 -27.16 -109.51 13.86
C MET A 1 -27.12 -108.43 12.78
N LYS A 2 -26.38 -108.67 11.68
CA LYS A 2 -26.34 -107.94 10.38
C LYS A 2 -25.86 -106.46 10.43
N ARG A 3 -24.56 -106.18 10.20
CA ARG A 3 -23.86 -105.90 8.90
C ARG A 3 -24.43 -104.61 8.23
N TRP A 4 -23.73 -103.59 7.71
CA TRP A 4 -22.49 -103.40 6.91
C TRP A 4 -22.09 -101.90 7.04
N ILE A 5 -20.82 -101.50 7.29
CA ILE A 5 -19.77 -101.09 6.31
C ILE A 5 -20.26 -100.08 5.26
N VAL A 6 -19.77 -98.83 5.30
CA VAL A 6 -18.77 -98.28 4.35
C VAL A 6 -17.99 -97.16 5.05
N ALA A 7 -16.67 -97.35 5.10
CA ALA A 7 -15.67 -96.35 5.42
C ALA A 7 -15.06 -95.82 4.13
N LEU A 8 -14.77 -94.51 4.07
CA LEU A 8 -13.68 -93.92 3.28
C LEU A 8 -13.47 -92.49 3.82
N VAL A 9 -12.67 -92.31 4.86
CA VAL A 9 -11.23 -91.98 4.79
C VAL A 9 -10.96 -90.73 3.96
N ALA A 10 -10.88 -89.63 4.71
CA ALA A 10 -9.79 -88.66 4.75
C ALA A 10 -9.44 -87.83 3.51
N LEU A 11 -9.18 -86.56 3.85
CA LEU A 11 -7.96 -85.80 3.54
C LEU A 11 -8.18 -84.60 2.60
N LEU A 12 -7.64 -83.47 3.08
CA LEU A 12 -7.36 -82.20 2.39
C LEU A 12 -8.56 -81.28 2.15
N ALA A 13 -8.79 -80.25 2.98
CA ALA A 13 -7.93 -79.08 3.16
C ALA A 13 -7.63 -78.35 1.84
N VAL A 14 -8.62 -77.63 1.32
CA VAL A 14 -8.46 -76.44 0.46
C VAL A 14 -9.70 -75.58 0.74
N VAL A 15 -9.65 -74.66 1.71
CA VAL A 15 -9.39 -73.23 1.46
C VAL A 15 -10.04 -72.75 0.15
N SER A 16 -11.29 -72.28 0.22
CA SER A 16 -11.74 -71.22 -0.69
C SER A 16 -13.09 -70.64 -0.31
N LEU A 17 -13.13 -69.30 -0.33
CA LEU A 17 -14.28 -68.41 -0.56
C LEU A 17 -15.25 -68.27 0.64
N ILE A 18 -15.08 -67.28 1.53
CA ILE A 18 -15.38 -65.84 1.38
C ILE A 18 -16.80 -65.57 0.84
N ALA A 19 -17.70 -65.23 1.76
CA ALA A 19 -18.79 -64.25 1.62
C ALA A 19 -19.21 -63.84 3.05
N CYS A 20 -18.72 -62.71 3.54
CA CYS A 20 -19.39 -61.39 3.49
C CYS A 20 -20.36 -61.14 4.65
N THR A 21 -19.88 -60.41 5.66
CA THR A 21 -20.66 -59.37 6.34
C THR A 21 -19.71 -58.19 6.60
N PRO A 22 -20.00 -56.98 6.11
CA PRO A 22 -19.11 -55.83 6.28
C PRO A 22 -19.29 -55.23 7.67
N ALA A 23 -18.18 -55.03 8.38
CA ALA A 23 -18.11 -54.24 9.60
C ALA A 23 -18.17 -52.73 9.26
N GLU A 24 -18.92 -51.95 10.05
CA GLU A 24 -18.94 -50.49 9.97
C GLU A 24 -17.53 -49.93 10.21
N PRO A 25 -17.07 -48.93 9.43
CA PRO A 25 -15.80 -48.28 9.70
C PRO A 25 -15.94 -47.38 10.93
N ALA A 26 -15.15 -47.66 11.96
CA ALA A 26 -14.95 -46.74 13.07
C ALA A 26 -14.33 -45.43 12.52
N ALA A 27 -15.00 -44.31 12.78
CA ALA A 27 -14.51 -42.99 12.39
C ALA A 27 -13.17 -42.69 13.09
N GLU A 28 -12.17 -42.32 12.31
CA GLU A 28 -10.91 -41.77 12.82
C GLU A 28 -11.15 -40.40 13.48
N PRO A 29 -10.39 -40.02 14.52
CA PRO A 29 -10.56 -38.73 15.16
C PRO A 29 -10.18 -37.62 14.17
N THR A 30 -11.17 -36.82 13.79
CA THR A 30 -10.99 -35.61 12.97
C THR A 30 -10.10 -34.62 13.72
N GLU A 31 -8.91 -34.33 13.19
CA GLU A 31 -8.10 -33.19 13.65
C GLU A 31 -8.91 -31.91 13.50
N ALA A 32 -8.86 -31.04 14.53
CA ALA A 32 -9.44 -29.71 14.46
C ALA A 32 -8.81 -28.94 13.28
N PRO A 33 -9.57 -28.09 12.56
CA PRO A 33 -9.02 -27.30 11.47
C PRO A 33 -7.85 -26.49 12.02
N ALA A 34 -6.70 -26.53 11.34
CA ALA A 34 -5.61 -25.62 11.61
C ALA A 34 -6.16 -24.18 11.52
N GLU A 35 -5.86 -23.35 12.52
CA GLU A 35 -6.10 -21.92 12.43
C GLU A 35 -5.42 -21.41 11.15
N PRO A 36 -6.08 -20.57 10.33
CA PRO A 36 -5.43 -20.02 9.16
C PRO A 36 -4.25 -19.18 9.66
N THR A 37 -3.03 -19.67 9.44
CA THR A 37 -1.85 -18.83 9.48
C THR A 37 -2.08 -17.76 8.42
N GLU A 38 -2.31 -16.52 8.84
CA GLU A 38 -2.31 -15.37 7.93
C GLU A 38 -0.98 -15.39 7.18
N GLU A 39 -1.05 -15.66 5.87
CA GLU A 39 0.09 -15.44 4.98
C GLU A 39 0.45 -13.95 5.09
N PRO A 40 1.73 -13.59 5.35
CA PRO A 40 2.11 -12.19 5.38
C PRO A 40 1.73 -11.56 4.03
N ALA A 41 1.05 -10.42 4.10
CA ALA A 41 0.71 -9.65 2.91
C ALA A 41 1.99 -9.42 2.07
N PRO A 42 1.93 -9.48 0.74
CA PRO A 42 3.10 -9.24 -0.10
C PRO A 42 3.70 -7.87 0.25
N GLU A 43 4.99 -7.83 0.55
CA GLU A 43 5.73 -6.57 0.75
C GLU A 43 5.67 -5.76 -0.55
N LEU A 44 5.14 -4.54 -0.46
CA LEU A 44 4.98 -3.63 -1.59
C LEU A 44 6.36 -3.12 -2.06
N PRO A 45 6.56 -2.83 -3.36
CA PRO A 45 7.84 -2.34 -3.86
C PRO A 45 8.19 -0.98 -3.24
N ALA A 46 9.41 -0.86 -2.74
CA ALA A 46 9.92 0.41 -2.22
C ALA A 46 10.17 1.41 -3.36
N VAL A 47 9.81 2.68 -3.12
CA VAL A 47 10.05 3.80 -4.03
C VAL A 47 11.44 4.39 -3.75
N SER A 48 12.28 4.49 -4.77
CA SER A 48 13.60 5.16 -4.65
C SER A 48 13.43 6.67 -4.52
N VAL A 49 14.04 7.29 -3.50
CA VAL A 49 13.95 8.75 -3.32
C VAL A 49 14.71 9.48 -4.43
N SER A 50 15.82 8.94 -4.93
CA SER A 50 16.55 9.58 -6.04
C SER A 50 15.77 9.58 -7.34
N GLU A 51 15.05 8.49 -7.64
CA GLU A 51 14.18 8.41 -8.83
C GLU A 51 12.98 9.34 -8.69
N LEU A 52 12.43 9.45 -7.47
CA LEU A 52 11.37 10.41 -7.16
C LEU A 52 11.84 11.86 -7.35
N PHE A 53 13.03 12.21 -6.88
CA PHE A 53 13.61 13.54 -7.08
C PHE A 53 13.80 13.87 -8.56
N GLU A 54 14.30 12.91 -9.35
CA GLU A 54 14.46 13.07 -10.79
C GLU A 54 13.09 13.25 -11.49
N ALA A 55 12.10 12.43 -11.13
CA ALA A 55 10.76 12.48 -11.71
C ALA A 55 10.04 13.81 -11.44
N LEU A 56 10.18 14.35 -10.22
CA LEU A 56 9.56 15.60 -9.80
C LEU A 56 10.37 16.85 -10.18
N GLY A 57 11.61 16.69 -10.63
CA GLY A 57 12.52 17.83 -10.81
C GLY A 57 12.79 18.56 -9.50
N MET A 58 12.99 17.80 -8.41
CA MET A 58 13.26 18.35 -7.07
C MET A 58 14.49 19.28 -7.11
N VAL A 59 14.37 20.43 -6.47
CA VAL A 59 15.46 21.40 -6.38
C VAL A 59 16.69 20.78 -5.73
N GLU A 60 17.88 21.06 -6.28
CA GLU A 60 19.14 20.61 -5.69
C GLU A 60 19.44 21.38 -4.39
N ALA A 61 19.78 20.64 -3.33
CA ALA A 61 20.25 21.16 -2.06
C ALA A 61 21.45 20.37 -1.55
N GLU A 62 22.20 20.92 -0.60
CA GLU A 62 23.33 20.22 0.04
C GLU A 62 22.86 19.10 0.98
N ALA A 63 21.68 19.29 1.60
CA ALA A 63 21.02 18.32 2.46
C ALA A 63 19.50 18.53 2.44
N TYR A 64 18.77 17.50 2.86
CA TYR A 64 17.32 17.46 2.93
C TYR A 64 16.88 16.98 4.31
N ASP A 65 15.86 17.63 4.86
CA ASP A 65 15.19 17.23 6.08
C ASP A 65 14.04 16.28 5.76
N PHE A 66 14.11 15.09 6.34
CA PHE A 66 13.05 14.10 6.35
C PHE A 66 12.24 14.29 7.64
N VAL A 67 10.99 14.71 7.48
CA VAL A 67 10.12 15.08 8.59
C VAL A 67 9.05 14.00 8.76
N CYS A 68 9.01 13.41 9.94
CA CYS A 68 8.01 12.41 10.32
C CYS A 68 6.73 13.08 10.83
N ALA A 69 5.62 12.36 10.80
CA ALA A 69 4.30 12.83 11.23
C ALA A 69 4.25 13.21 12.72
N ASP A 70 5.15 12.68 13.55
CA ASP A 70 5.30 13.07 14.96
C ASP A 70 6.15 14.34 15.17
N GLY A 71 6.61 14.97 14.07
CA GLY A 71 7.47 16.14 14.06
C GLY A 71 8.96 15.84 14.23
N TYR A 72 9.37 14.56 14.30
CA TYR A 72 10.78 14.21 14.29
C TYR A 72 11.42 14.55 12.93
N VAL A 73 12.56 15.23 12.98
CA VAL A 73 13.30 15.64 11.78
C VAL A 73 14.65 14.92 11.74
N HIS A 74 14.97 14.34 10.60
CA HIS A 74 16.28 13.79 10.33
C HIS A 74 16.88 14.44 9.08
N ASN A 75 18.07 15.00 9.21
CA ASN A 75 18.79 15.63 8.11
C ASN A 75 19.62 14.58 7.36
N ILE A 76 19.51 14.57 6.02
CA ILE A 76 20.20 13.65 5.12
C ILE A 76 20.96 14.47 4.08
N ILE A 77 22.27 14.29 3.99
CA ILE A 77 23.08 14.95 2.98
C ILE A 77 22.74 14.41 1.58
N ALA A 78 22.87 15.25 0.55
CA ALA A 78 22.49 14.89 -0.82
C ALA A 78 23.20 13.63 -1.36
N GLU A 79 24.43 13.35 -0.90
CA GLU A 79 25.20 12.16 -1.29
C GLU A 79 24.57 10.84 -0.81
N ASP A 80 23.78 10.87 0.25
CA ASP A 80 23.14 9.68 0.85
C ASP A 80 21.71 9.44 0.31
N ILE A 81 21.12 10.41 -0.39
CA ILE A 81 19.78 10.31 -1.00
C ILE A 81 19.63 9.08 -1.92
N PRO A 82 20.62 8.72 -2.78
CA PRO A 82 20.52 7.52 -3.62
C PRO A 82 20.37 6.19 -2.87
N ALA A 83 20.64 6.17 -1.55
CA ALA A 83 20.49 5.00 -0.71
C ALA A 83 19.15 4.97 0.06
N CYS A 84 18.33 6.01 -0.08
CA CYS A 84 17.06 6.16 0.64
C CYS A 84 15.87 5.65 -0.17
N THR A 85 14.93 4.99 0.50
CA THR A 85 13.65 4.57 -0.10
C THR A 85 12.46 4.97 0.75
N ILE A 86 11.27 5.01 0.14
CA ILE A 86 9.98 5.17 0.81
C ILE A 86 9.19 3.88 0.59
N GLU A 87 8.64 3.31 1.65
CA GLU A 87 7.91 2.04 1.56
C GLU A 87 6.76 1.96 2.56
N HIS A 88 5.77 1.13 2.21
CA HIS A 88 4.65 0.85 3.08
C HIS A 88 5.00 -0.27 4.06
N VAL A 89 4.90 0.01 5.36
CA VAL A 89 5.23 -0.92 6.45
C VAL A 89 4.10 -0.91 7.48
N ASP A 90 3.39 -2.03 7.61
CA ASP A 90 2.36 -2.23 8.63
C ASP A 90 1.27 -1.13 8.66
N GLY A 91 0.75 -0.70 7.50
CA GLY A 91 -0.30 0.32 7.42
C GLY A 91 0.18 1.77 7.49
N ARG A 92 1.48 2.01 7.29
CA ARG A 92 2.15 3.32 7.40
C ARG A 92 3.20 3.47 6.30
N VAL A 93 3.48 4.70 5.88
CA VAL A 93 4.61 5.00 5.00
C VAL A 93 5.85 5.35 5.80
N ASP A 94 6.93 4.58 5.62
CA ASP A 94 8.22 4.79 6.23
C ASP A 94 9.25 5.24 5.20
N ALA A 95 10.25 6.00 5.64
CA ALA A 95 11.48 6.19 4.90
C ALA A 95 12.58 5.26 5.45
N ARG A 96 13.19 4.46 4.57
CA ARG A 96 14.39 3.70 4.90
C ARG A 96 15.61 4.56 4.63
N VAL A 97 16.38 4.79 5.68
CA VAL A 97 17.59 5.62 5.64
C VAL A 97 18.74 4.83 6.25
N PRO A 98 19.68 4.32 5.43
CA PRO A 98 20.81 3.56 5.93
C PRO A 98 21.64 4.35 6.97
N GLY A 99 21.95 3.72 8.09
CA GLY A 99 22.76 4.32 9.15
C GLY A 99 21.97 5.07 10.24
N VAL A 100 20.63 5.11 10.14
CA VAL A 100 19.76 5.83 11.09
C VAL A 100 18.94 4.85 11.93
N GLY A 101 19.30 4.66 13.21
CA GLY A 101 18.55 3.77 14.11
C GLY A 101 18.41 2.35 13.55
N ASP A 102 17.17 1.84 13.47
CA ASP A 102 16.83 0.58 12.78
C ASP A 102 16.70 0.77 11.24
N ASN A 103 17.47 1.70 10.67
CA ASN A 103 17.42 2.20 9.30
C ASN A 103 16.05 2.74 8.86
N THR A 104 15.27 3.31 9.79
CA THR A 104 13.86 3.63 9.54
C THR A 104 13.43 4.92 10.21
N LEU A 105 12.80 5.79 9.43
CA LEU A 105 12.02 6.92 9.88
C LEU A 105 10.55 6.58 9.68
N ARG A 106 9.78 6.56 10.77
CA ARG A 106 8.39 6.10 10.75
C ARG A 106 7.44 7.24 10.39
N SER A 107 6.41 6.96 9.59
CA SER A 107 5.39 7.95 9.20
C SER A 107 6.03 9.16 8.52
N ILE A 108 6.79 8.96 7.44
CA ILE A 108 7.38 10.11 6.75
C ILE A 108 6.25 10.99 6.19
N ALA A 109 6.29 12.28 6.50
CA ALA A 109 5.29 13.28 6.07
C ALA A 109 5.87 14.23 5.03
N TYR A 110 7.12 14.67 5.19
CA TYR A 110 7.76 15.62 4.27
C TYR A 110 9.20 15.28 3.95
N ILE A 111 9.62 15.66 2.75
CA ILE A 111 11.03 15.79 2.37
C ILE A 111 11.23 17.20 1.81
N ILE A 112 12.12 17.96 2.44
CA ILE A 112 12.40 19.37 2.09
C ILE A 112 13.90 19.65 2.11
N PRO A 113 14.44 20.59 1.32
CA PRO A 113 15.77 21.14 1.52
C PRO A 113 15.96 21.61 2.96
N GLU A 114 17.15 21.37 3.52
CA GLU A 114 17.48 21.79 4.88
C GLU A 114 17.22 23.28 5.07
N GLY A 115 16.44 23.61 6.11
CA GLY A 115 16.11 25.00 6.46
C GLY A 115 15.06 25.67 5.57
N LEU A 116 14.43 24.96 4.63
CA LEU A 116 13.25 25.45 3.92
C LEU A 116 12.08 25.63 4.89
N THR A 117 11.31 26.70 4.71
CA THR A 117 10.11 27.00 5.51
C THR A 117 9.01 27.56 4.62
N ALA A 118 7.78 27.63 5.14
CA ALA A 118 6.66 28.28 4.46
C ALA A 118 6.93 29.75 4.08
N GLU A 119 7.82 30.45 4.79
CA GLU A 119 8.17 31.84 4.50
C GLU A 119 9.26 31.97 3.41
N THR A 120 10.00 30.90 3.12
CA THR A 120 11.16 30.92 2.24
C THR A 120 10.99 30.12 0.96
N ILE A 121 9.92 29.33 0.84
CA ILE A 121 9.58 28.61 -0.38
C ILE A 121 9.31 29.58 -1.53
N ASP A 122 9.87 29.29 -2.72
CA ASP A 122 9.65 30.06 -3.93
C ASP A 122 8.54 29.40 -4.78
N PRO A 123 7.34 29.99 -4.92
CA PRO A 123 6.26 29.41 -5.72
C PRO A 123 6.64 29.15 -7.20
N GLU A 124 7.67 29.82 -7.73
CA GLU A 124 8.13 29.68 -9.12
C GLU A 124 9.44 28.86 -9.23
N GLY A 125 9.98 28.37 -8.12
CA GLY A 125 11.31 27.73 -8.03
C GLY A 125 11.35 26.24 -8.45
N GLY A 126 10.25 25.70 -8.95
CA GLY A 126 10.06 24.25 -9.13
C GLY A 126 9.84 23.53 -7.80
N VAL A 127 9.75 22.19 -7.84
CA VAL A 127 9.43 21.38 -6.66
C VAL A 127 10.52 21.52 -5.60
N GLN A 128 10.13 22.06 -4.45
CA GLN A 128 10.98 22.28 -3.27
C GLN A 128 10.51 21.47 -2.07
N ARG A 129 9.31 20.89 -2.10
CA ARG A 129 8.77 20.13 -0.99
C ARG A 129 7.96 18.96 -1.50
N ILE A 130 8.35 17.77 -1.07
CA ILE A 130 7.59 16.55 -1.27
C ILE A 130 6.75 16.32 -0.02
N ILE A 131 5.47 16.06 -0.23
CA ILE A 131 4.47 15.81 0.79
C ILE A 131 3.97 14.38 0.62
N VAL A 132 4.19 13.53 1.61
CA VAL A 132 3.70 12.15 1.60
C VAL A 132 2.29 12.15 2.18
N PHE A 133 1.29 11.83 1.35
CA PHE A 133 -0.12 12.03 1.71
C PHE A 133 -0.51 11.30 2.99
N GLU A 134 -0.18 10.01 3.09
CA GLU A 134 -0.52 9.19 4.28
C GLU A 134 0.18 9.70 5.55
N GLY A 135 1.42 10.19 5.44
CA GLY A 135 2.13 10.77 6.59
C GLY A 135 1.46 12.04 7.12
N VAL A 136 0.97 12.90 6.24
CA VAL A 136 0.19 14.09 6.62
C VAL A 136 -1.18 13.71 7.21
N VAL A 137 -1.86 12.72 6.63
CA VAL A 137 -3.11 12.21 7.19
C VAL A 137 -2.92 11.81 8.65
N GLU A 138 -1.80 11.14 8.97
CA GLU A 138 -1.43 10.78 10.33
C GLU A 138 -1.05 12.00 11.19
N GLU A 139 -0.21 12.90 10.69
CA GLU A 139 0.26 14.11 11.40
C GLU A 139 -0.89 14.99 11.87
N TYR A 140 -1.86 15.25 10.99
CA TYR A 140 -3.00 16.13 11.27
C TYR A 140 -4.23 15.37 11.76
N GLY A 141 -4.18 14.03 11.82
CA GLY A 141 -5.30 13.20 12.23
C GLY A 141 -6.54 13.41 11.36
N LEU A 142 -6.35 13.49 10.04
CA LEU A 142 -7.43 13.72 9.10
C LEU A 142 -8.45 12.58 9.15
N ALA A 143 -9.73 12.91 9.17
CA ALA A 143 -10.78 11.92 9.30
C ALA A 143 -11.14 11.33 7.93
N ALA A 144 -11.20 10.00 7.85
CA ALA A 144 -11.78 9.35 6.71
C ALA A 144 -13.31 9.49 6.73
N SER A 145 -13.90 9.50 5.54
CA SER A 145 -15.35 9.45 5.33
C SER A 145 -15.69 8.46 4.23
N GLU A 146 -16.85 7.80 4.35
CA GLU A 146 -17.31 6.88 3.32
C GLU A 146 -17.71 7.65 2.07
N GLN A 147 -17.05 7.36 0.95
CA GLN A 147 -17.28 8.00 -0.35
C GLN A 147 -17.54 6.96 -1.43
N PRO A 148 -18.38 7.28 -2.43
CA PRO A 148 -18.54 6.43 -3.59
C PRO A 148 -17.23 6.37 -4.39
N ARG A 149 -16.90 5.18 -4.87
CA ARG A 149 -15.89 4.94 -5.91
C ARG A 149 -16.61 4.77 -7.24
N GLY A 150 -15.93 5.08 -8.34
CA GLY A 150 -16.56 4.94 -9.68
C GLY A 150 -16.78 3.49 -10.13
N ASP A 151 -16.54 2.49 -9.28
CA ASP A 151 -16.92 1.09 -9.46
C ASP A 151 -18.18 0.69 -8.68
N GLU A 152 -18.98 1.66 -8.22
CA GLU A 152 -20.22 1.50 -7.45
C GLU A 152 -20.01 0.91 -6.03
N THR A 153 -18.77 0.80 -5.56
CA THR A 153 -18.45 0.49 -4.17
C THR A 153 -18.20 1.77 -3.36
N ALA A 154 -18.37 1.70 -2.03
CA ALA A 154 -17.99 2.80 -1.16
C ALA A 154 -16.73 2.43 -0.37
N ALA A 155 -15.89 3.41 -0.07
CA ALA A 155 -14.67 3.22 0.71
C ALA A 155 -14.41 4.40 1.64
N ASP A 156 -13.65 4.14 2.71
CA ASP A 156 -13.11 5.19 3.56
C ASP A 156 -12.06 5.99 2.77
N CYS A 157 -12.35 7.27 2.57
CA CYS A 157 -11.55 8.19 1.78
C CYS A 157 -11.27 9.50 2.54
N TYR A 158 -10.19 10.18 2.17
CA TYR A 158 -9.76 11.44 2.79
C TYR A 158 -10.05 12.61 1.85
N SER A 159 -10.59 13.72 2.39
CA SER A 159 -10.85 14.91 1.59
C SER A 159 -9.53 15.55 1.13
N PHE A 160 -9.39 15.78 -0.18
CA PHE A 160 -8.20 16.47 -0.69
C PHE A 160 -8.18 17.95 -0.27
N ALA A 161 -9.34 18.59 -0.16
CA ALA A 161 -9.45 19.96 0.36
C ALA A 161 -8.96 20.08 1.81
N GLU A 162 -9.38 19.17 2.70
CA GLU A 162 -8.94 19.18 4.11
C GLU A 162 -7.44 18.90 4.22
N PHE A 163 -6.93 17.95 3.42
CA PHE A 163 -5.49 17.71 3.30
C PHE A 163 -4.73 18.96 2.83
N ALA A 164 -5.23 19.63 1.78
CA ALA A 164 -4.57 20.79 1.19
C ALA A 164 -4.52 21.99 2.15
N ASP A 165 -5.60 22.25 2.88
CA ASP A 165 -5.67 23.29 3.91
C ASP A 165 -4.70 23.04 5.07
N ALA A 166 -4.50 21.77 5.43
CA ALA A 166 -3.56 21.38 6.49
C ALA A 166 -2.10 21.44 6.04
N ALA A 167 -1.79 20.98 4.83
CA ALA A 167 -0.42 20.64 4.45
C ALA A 167 0.30 21.68 3.58
N LEU A 168 -0.41 22.34 2.66
CA LEU A 168 0.24 23.16 1.63
C LEU A 168 0.74 24.48 2.19
N TRP A 169 1.93 24.87 1.78
CA TRP A 169 2.49 26.21 2.08
C TRP A 169 2.22 27.22 0.97
N THR A 170 2.00 26.74 -0.25
CA THR A 170 1.83 27.56 -1.44
C THR A 170 0.46 27.35 -2.06
N THR A 171 0.03 28.33 -2.87
CA THR A 171 -1.12 28.13 -3.74
C THR A 171 -0.69 27.27 -4.93
N PRO A 172 -1.35 26.12 -5.18
CA PRO A 172 -1.06 25.29 -6.34
C PRO A 172 -1.24 26.03 -7.67
N LEU A 173 -0.61 25.48 -8.71
CA LEU A 173 -0.86 25.90 -10.08
C LEU A 173 -2.35 25.77 -10.45
N GLU A 174 -2.83 26.61 -11.37
CA GLU A 174 -4.21 26.52 -11.86
C GLU A 174 -4.48 25.16 -12.53
N GLU A 175 -3.52 24.70 -13.34
CA GLU A 175 -3.49 23.37 -13.93
C GLU A 175 -2.34 22.58 -13.32
N VAL A 176 -2.63 21.40 -12.78
CA VAL A 176 -1.68 20.51 -12.11
C VAL A 176 -1.55 19.20 -12.87
N GLN A 177 -0.42 18.53 -12.71
CA GLN A 177 -0.20 17.22 -13.33
C GLN A 177 -0.41 16.11 -12.31
N ILE A 178 -1.16 15.09 -12.71
CA ILE A 178 -1.33 13.86 -11.94
C ILE A 178 -0.64 12.75 -12.73
N VAL A 179 0.26 12.04 -12.08
CA VAL A 179 1.06 10.97 -12.68
C VAL A 179 0.79 9.67 -11.97
N ALA A 180 0.47 8.62 -12.75
CA ALA A 180 0.32 7.25 -12.26
C ALA A 180 1.66 6.51 -12.23
N THR A 181 1.69 5.39 -11.52
CA THR A 181 2.87 4.53 -11.35
C THR A 181 3.32 3.88 -12.67
N ASP A 182 2.45 3.77 -13.67
CA ASP A 182 2.78 3.33 -15.03
C ASP A 182 3.35 4.45 -15.92
N GLY A 183 3.49 5.66 -15.38
CA GLY A 183 3.98 6.85 -16.07
C GLY A 183 2.90 7.59 -16.88
N TYR A 184 1.64 7.17 -16.84
CA TYR A 184 0.55 7.93 -17.42
C TYR A 184 0.40 9.28 -16.70
N ALA A 185 0.46 10.37 -17.46
CA ALA A 185 0.29 11.72 -16.95
C ALA A 185 -0.97 12.37 -17.53
N SER A 186 -1.69 13.12 -16.68
CA SER A 186 -2.87 13.87 -17.08
C SER A 186 -2.92 15.23 -16.40
N ALA A 187 -3.37 16.24 -17.15
CA ALA A 187 -3.52 17.61 -16.69
C ALA A 187 -4.95 17.85 -16.19
N HIS A 188 -5.10 18.51 -15.04
CA HIS A 188 -6.39 18.82 -14.44
C HIS A 188 -6.36 20.20 -13.80
N LEU A 189 -7.52 20.87 -13.74
CA LEU A 189 -7.62 22.08 -12.93
C LEU A 189 -7.51 21.71 -11.46
N TYR A 190 -6.72 22.46 -10.69
CA TYR A 190 -6.57 22.23 -9.26
C TYR A 190 -7.92 22.28 -8.53
N MET A 191 -8.81 23.19 -8.95
CA MET A 191 -10.13 23.32 -8.34
C MET A 191 -10.97 22.05 -8.49
N ASP A 192 -10.82 21.32 -9.60
CA ASP A 192 -11.54 20.05 -9.80
C ASP A 192 -10.99 18.97 -8.87
N ILE A 193 -9.68 18.94 -8.62
CA ILE A 193 -9.04 17.99 -7.70
C ILE A 193 -9.37 18.30 -6.24
N ALA A 194 -9.42 19.59 -5.87
CA ALA A 194 -9.71 20.01 -4.50
C ALA A 194 -11.09 19.52 -4.02
N GLU A 195 -12.04 19.30 -4.93
CA GLU A 195 -13.36 18.76 -4.62
C GLU A 195 -13.39 17.23 -4.44
N LYS A 196 -12.28 16.53 -4.71
CA LYS A 196 -12.21 15.06 -4.68
C LYS A 196 -11.78 14.54 -3.32
N TYR A 197 -11.98 13.23 -3.18
CA TYR A 197 -11.43 12.44 -2.09
C TYR A 197 -10.35 11.50 -2.61
N VAL A 198 -9.45 11.06 -1.73
CA VAL A 198 -8.42 10.06 -2.03
C VAL A 198 -8.73 8.79 -1.24
N SER A 199 -8.85 7.68 -1.95
CA SER A 199 -9.04 6.34 -1.38
C SER A 199 -7.72 5.58 -1.36
N PHE A 200 -7.44 4.89 -0.25
CA PHE A 200 -6.42 3.84 -0.16
C PHE A 200 -7.14 2.51 0.01
N GLY A 201 -7.48 1.86 -1.11
CA GLY A 201 -8.26 0.62 -1.03
C GLY A 201 -7.43 -0.50 -0.43
N HIS A 202 -8.00 -1.30 0.48
CA HIS A 202 -7.43 -2.61 0.81
C HIS A 202 -7.41 -3.43 -0.49
N SER A 203 -6.22 -3.60 -1.08
CA SER A 203 -5.93 -4.18 -2.41
C SER A 203 -6.10 -3.27 -3.65
N ALA A 204 -6.30 -1.96 -3.52
CA ALA A 204 -6.37 -1.05 -4.67
C ALA A 204 -5.56 0.21 -4.41
N ALA A 205 -4.66 0.51 -5.34
CA ALA A 205 -3.77 1.65 -5.28
C ALA A 205 -4.51 3.00 -5.15
N PRO A 206 -3.83 4.06 -4.69
CA PRO A 206 -4.38 5.40 -4.54
C PRO A 206 -5.14 5.85 -5.79
N THR A 207 -6.43 6.17 -5.60
CA THR A 207 -7.34 6.67 -6.64
C THR A 207 -8.18 7.82 -6.10
N PHE A 208 -8.62 8.70 -6.98
CA PHE A 208 -9.68 9.63 -6.64
C PHE A 208 -11.02 8.92 -6.40
N ALA A 209 -11.83 9.51 -5.53
CA ALA A 209 -13.15 9.06 -5.13
C ALA A 209 -14.07 10.26 -4.87
N GLY A 210 -15.35 9.99 -4.62
CA GLY A 210 -16.40 11.00 -4.45
C GLY A 210 -17.26 11.16 -5.71
N GLU A 211 -18.34 11.94 -5.59
CA GLU A 211 -19.31 12.14 -6.67
C GLU A 211 -18.72 12.81 -7.92
N THR A 212 -17.61 13.51 -7.76
CA THR A 212 -16.91 14.26 -8.81
C THR A 212 -15.80 13.47 -9.48
N ALA A 213 -15.46 12.28 -8.99
CA ALA A 213 -14.41 11.44 -9.56
C ALA A 213 -14.87 10.76 -10.87
N ASP A 214 -14.10 10.92 -11.95
CA ASP A 214 -14.33 10.24 -13.23
C ASP A 214 -13.29 9.16 -13.49
N VAL A 215 -13.67 7.92 -13.20
CA VAL A 215 -12.83 6.72 -13.39
C VAL A 215 -12.37 6.46 -14.82
N ASN A 216 -12.95 7.12 -15.83
CA ASN A 216 -12.56 6.95 -17.23
C ASN A 216 -11.47 7.94 -17.67
N VAL A 217 -11.21 8.98 -16.88
CA VAL A 217 -10.30 10.07 -17.21
C VAL A 217 -9.17 10.18 -16.19
N GLU A 218 -9.45 9.86 -14.94
CA GLU A 218 -8.51 10.02 -13.85
C GLU A 218 -7.51 8.86 -13.78
N PRO A 219 -6.24 9.16 -13.43
CA PRO A 219 -5.25 8.12 -13.26
C PRO A 219 -5.63 7.16 -12.14
N TRP A 220 -5.50 5.87 -12.43
CA TRP A 220 -5.47 4.82 -11.43
C TRP A 220 -4.04 4.63 -10.96
N HIS A 221 -3.82 4.16 -9.73
CA HIS A 221 -2.47 4.00 -9.18
C HIS A 221 -1.69 5.32 -9.21
N MET A 222 -2.25 6.37 -8.61
CA MET A 222 -1.58 7.68 -8.57
C MET A 222 -0.22 7.56 -7.85
N ALA A 223 0.86 7.96 -8.51
CA ALA A 223 2.18 8.06 -7.92
C ALA A 223 2.38 9.43 -7.25
N TYR A 224 2.07 10.51 -7.97
CA TYR A 224 2.17 11.86 -7.44
C TYR A 224 1.27 12.88 -8.16
N ILE A 225 1.08 14.02 -7.51
CA ILE A 225 0.48 15.24 -8.05
C ILE A 225 1.51 16.35 -7.96
N ASP A 226 1.89 16.93 -9.10
CA ASP A 226 2.76 18.10 -9.18
C ASP A 226 1.91 19.38 -9.08
N LEU A 227 2.10 20.13 -7.99
CA LEU A 227 1.39 21.37 -7.68
C LEU A 227 2.24 22.62 -7.98
N GLY A 228 3.43 22.48 -8.55
CA GLY A 228 4.39 23.56 -8.81
C GLY A 228 5.56 23.55 -7.82
N ALA A 229 5.47 24.31 -6.73
CA ALA A 229 6.53 24.36 -5.71
C ALA A 229 6.48 23.18 -4.73
N GLU A 230 5.35 22.48 -4.68
CA GLU A 230 5.10 21.35 -3.80
C GLU A 230 4.58 20.19 -4.64
N ALA A 231 4.89 18.97 -4.23
CA ALA A 231 4.37 17.76 -4.86
C ALA A 231 3.79 16.82 -3.80
N VAL A 232 2.62 16.26 -4.08
CA VAL A 232 1.98 15.26 -3.22
C VAL A 232 2.33 13.89 -3.76
N VAL A 233 2.91 13.04 -2.93
CA VAL A 233 3.34 11.68 -3.29
C VAL A 233 2.49 10.67 -2.55
N PHE A 234 2.10 9.62 -3.26
CA PHE A 234 1.47 8.44 -2.71
C PHE A 234 2.49 7.30 -2.82
N ALA A 235 2.96 6.80 -1.67
CA ALA A 235 3.88 5.67 -1.66
C ALA A 235 3.15 4.45 -2.24
N ASP A 236 3.72 3.87 -3.28
CA ASP A 236 3.03 2.94 -4.17
C ASP A 236 2.48 1.72 -3.42
N TYR A 237 1.20 1.44 -3.69
CA TYR A 237 0.62 0.11 -3.55
C TYR A 237 0.86 -0.57 -4.90
N GLY A 238 2.05 -1.18 -5.01
CA GLY A 238 2.45 -1.94 -6.19
C GLY A 238 1.31 -2.82 -6.71
N ALA A 239 1.15 -2.76 -8.04
CA ALA A 239 0.18 -3.56 -8.80
C ALA A 239 0.32 -5.08 -8.60
#